data_AF-A0A6A9TBL2-F1
#
_entry.id   AF-A0A6A9TBL2-F1
#
_cell.length_a   1.000
_cell.length_b   1.000
_cell.length_c   1.000
_cell.angle_alpha   90.00
_cell.angle_beta   90.00
_cell.angle_gamma   90.00
#
_symmetry.space_group_name_H-M   'P 1'
#
loop_
_entity.id
_entity.type
_entity.pdbx_description
1 polymer ?
#
loop_
_entity_poly.entity_id
_entity_poly.type
_entity_poly.pdbx_seq_one_letter_code
_entity_poly.pdbx_strand_id
1 'polypeptide(L)' 'MRNVDAAGLGIGDDHPPRIMGVLNVSAESPYDPSVYDDPGEAAEYVDKELIGEGADIVD' A
#
# COMPACT_ATOMS: atom_id res chain seq x y z
N MET A 1 -1.61 0.23 -21.85
CA MET A 1 -2.13 1.18 -20.84
C MET A 1 -1.23 2.42 -20.83
N ARG A 2 -1.59 3.50 -20.11
CA ARG A 2 -0.68 4.65 -19.96
C ARG A 2 0.26 4.37 -18.78
N ASN A 3 1.57 4.46 -19.00
CA ASN A 3 2.53 4.37 -17.90
C ASN A 3 2.48 5.62 -17.02
N VAL A 4 2.73 5.46 -15.73
CA VAL A 4 2.77 6.53 -14.73
C VAL A 4 4.06 6.48 -13.94
N ASP A 5 4.49 7.65 -13.46
CA ASP A 5 5.57 7.80 -12.49
C ASP A 5 4.94 8.19 -11.14
N ALA A 6 5.21 7.39 -10.12
CA ALA A 6 4.79 7.64 -8.75
C ALA A 6 6.04 7.87 -7.90
N ALA A 7 6.42 9.13 -7.69
CA ALA A 7 7.61 9.51 -6.93
C ALA A 7 8.91 8.83 -7.42
N GLY A 8 9.09 8.70 -8.74
CA GLY A 8 10.24 8.02 -9.34
C GLY A 8 10.05 6.51 -9.53
N LEU A 9 8.93 5.93 -9.09
CA LEU A 9 8.57 4.54 -9.36
C LEU A 9 7.72 4.46 -10.64
N GLY A 10 8.28 3.86 -11.69
CA GLY A 10 7.55 3.58 -12.93
C GLY A 10 6.56 2.42 -12.78
N ILE A 11 5.32 2.65 -13.21
CA ILE A 11 4.19 1.70 -13.19
C ILE A 11 3.56 1.65 -14.58
N GLY A 12 3.36 0.45 -15.14
CA GLY A 12 2.75 0.24 -16.46
C GLY A 12 3.42 -0.87 -17.25
N ASP A 13 3.04 -1.01 -18.52
CA ASP A 13 3.40 -2.15 -19.39
C ASP A 13 4.91 -2.21 -19.69
N ASP A 14 5.62 -1.07 -19.59
CA ASP A 14 7.07 -0.97 -19.82
C ASP A 14 7.92 -1.17 -18.53
N HIS A 15 7.29 -1.50 -17.41
CA HIS A 15 7.94 -1.65 -16.11
C HIS A 15 7.72 -3.04 -15.50
N PRO A 16 8.58 -3.50 -14.59
CA PRO A 16 8.33 -4.72 -13.83
C PRO A 16 6.99 -4.64 -13.07
N PRO A 17 6.30 -5.79 -12.86
CA PRO A 17 5.15 -5.84 -11.97
C PRO A 17 5.48 -5.26 -10.60
N ARG A 18 4.51 -4.56 -10.00
CA ARG A 18 4.61 -3.96 -8.67
C ARG A 18 3.64 -4.62 -7.73
N ILE A 19 4.03 -4.76 -6.47
CA ILE A 19 3.19 -5.25 -5.39
C ILE A 19 2.56 -4.05 -4.69
N MET A 20 1.23 -4.04 -4.62
CA MET A 20 0.47 -3.03 -3.90
C MET A 20 -0.07 -3.65 -2.61
N GLY A 21 0.46 -3.18 -1.47
CA GLY A 21 -0.12 -3.44 -0.16
C GLY A 21 -1.38 -2.61 0.03
N VAL A 22 -2.33 -3.12 0.81
CA VAL A 22 -3.62 -2.45 1.06
C VAL A 22 -3.66 -2.02 2.51
N LEU A 23 -3.87 -0.73 2.75
CA LEU A 23 -4.05 -0.12 4.06
C LEU A 23 -5.47 0.45 4.15
N ASN A 24 -6.33 -0.19 4.96
CA ASN A 24 -7.64 0.37 5.23
C ASN A 24 -7.58 1.26 6.47
N VAL A 25 -8.01 2.51 6.35
CA VAL A 25 -8.05 3.47 7.47
C VAL A 25 -9.47 3.84 7.90
N SER A 26 -10.48 3.24 7.26
CA SER A 26 -11.89 3.51 7.55
C SER A 26 -12.41 2.55 8.62
N ALA A 27 -12.80 3.09 9.78
CA ALA A 27 -13.50 2.36 10.83
C ALA A 27 -14.82 1.71 10.37
N GLU A 28 -15.39 2.18 9.26
CA GLU A 28 -16.62 1.63 8.67
C GLU A 28 -16.34 0.52 7.65
N SER A 29 -15.08 0.16 7.43
CA SER A 29 -14.72 -0.92 6.50
C SER A 29 -15.22 -2.26 7.05
N PRO A 30 -15.84 -3.11 6.22
CA PRO A 30 -16.27 -4.45 6.63
C PRO A 30 -15.11 -5.42 6.89
N TYR A 31 -13.86 -4.96 6.75
CA TYR A 31 -12.64 -5.75 6.89
C TYR A 31 -11.92 -5.46 8.22
N ASP A 32 -12.63 -5.66 9.35
CA ASP A 32 -12.14 -5.35 10.71
C ASP A 32 -10.66 -5.73 11.00
N PRO A 33 -10.13 -6.91 10.59
CA PRO A 33 -8.75 -7.29 10.93
C PRO A 33 -7.66 -6.46 10.24
N SER A 34 -8.01 -5.67 9.21
CA SER A 34 -7.05 -4.89 8.41
C SER A 34 -7.39 -3.40 8.38
N VAL A 35 -8.17 -2.93 9.36
CA VAL A 35 -8.45 -1.50 9.58
C VAL A 35 -7.51 -0.95 10.64
N TYR A 36 -6.78 0.10 10.26
CA TYR A 36 -5.93 0.90 11.13
C TYR A 36 -6.39 2.35 11.04
N ASP A 37 -7.37 2.75 11.86
CA ASP A 37 -7.94 4.09 11.88
C ASP A 37 -7.13 5.10 12.71
N ASP A 38 -6.20 4.61 13.55
CA ASP A 38 -5.15 5.42 14.16
C ASP A 38 -3.94 5.61 13.22
N PRO A 39 -3.49 6.85 12.96
CA PRO A 39 -2.36 7.12 12.06
C PRO A 39 -1.02 6.50 12.50
N GLY A 40 -0.80 6.35 13.81
CA GLY A 40 0.41 5.75 14.35
C GLY A 40 0.44 4.25 14.10
N GLU A 41 -0.67 3.57 14.40
CA GLU A 41 -0.83 2.13 14.12
C GLU A 41 -0.76 1.84 12.62
N ALA A 42 -1.39 2.67 11.78
CA ALA A 42 -1.33 2.55 10.32
C ALA A 42 0.11 2.70 9.79
N ALA A 43 0.86 3.67 10.29
CA ALA A 43 2.26 3.85 9.91
C ALA A 43 3.13 2.67 10.36
N GLU A 44 2.91 2.17 11.57
CA GLU A 44 3.63 1.00 12.10
C GLU A 44 3.35 -0.26 11.28
N TYR A 45 2.10 -0.47 10.88
CA TYR A 45 1.70 -1.57 10.00
C TYR A 45 2.39 -1.50 8.63
N VAL A 46 2.43 -0.31 8.02
CA VAL A 46 3.13 -0.10 6.74
C VAL A 46 4.61 -0.45 6.88
N ASP A 47 5.28 0.06 7.91
CA ASP A 47 6.73 -0.14 8.10
C ASP A 47 7.09 -1.59 8.41
N LYS A 48 6.33 -2.26 9.28
CA LYS A 48 6.66 -3.60 9.76
C LYS A 48 6.18 -4.71 8.85
N GLU A 49 5.00 -4.54 8.27
CA GLU A 49 4.35 -5.60 7.49
C GLU A 49 4.44 -5.29 5.99
N LEU A 50 3.74 -4.26 5.49
CA LEU A 50 3.64 -4.06 4.05
C LEU A 50 5.02 -3.90 3.37
N ILE A 51 5.89 -3.05 3.91
CA ILE A 51 7.26 -2.90 3.40
C ILE A 51 8.10 -4.15 3.65
N GLY A 52 7.97 -4.75 4.84
CA GLY A 52 8.70 -5.97 5.22
C GLY A 52 8.39 -7.17 4.34
N GLU A 53 7.16 -7.25 3.84
CA GLU A 53 6.66 -8.30 2.93
C GLU A 53 6.92 -7.99 1.45
N GLY A 54 7.46 -6.81 1.13
CA GLY A 54 7.89 -6.43 -0.20
C GLY A 54 6.87 -5.65 -1.03
N ALA A 55 5.94 -4.94 -0.40
CA ALA A 55 5.11 -3.98 -1.11
C ALA A 55 5.98 -2.85 -1.71
N ASP A 56 5.77 -2.58 -3.01
CA ASP A 56 6.37 -1.43 -3.70
C ASP A 56 5.53 -0.16 -3.51
N ILE A 57 4.22 -0.33 -3.29
CA ILE A 57 3.20 0.71 -3.23
C ILE A 57 2.22 0.37 -2.10
N VAL A 58 1.67 1.39 -1.45
CA VAL A 58 0.55 1.25 -0.50
C VAL A 58 -0.65 1.99 -1.08
N ASP A 59 -1.79 1.31 -1.14
CA ASP A 59 -3.12 1.88 -1.40
C ASP A 59 -3.90 2.01 -0.09
#